data_AF-A0A257L257-F1
#
_entry.id   AF-A0A257L257-F1
#
_cell.length_a   1.000
_cell.length_b   1.000
_cell.length_c   1.000
_cell.angle_alpha   90.00
_cell.angle_beta   90.00
_cell.angle_gamma   90.00
#
_symmetry.space_group_name_H-M   'P 1'
#
loop_
_entity.id
_entity.type
_entity.pdbx_description
1 polymer ?
#
loop_
_entity_poly.entity_id
_entity_poly.type
_entity_poly.pdbx_seq_one_letter_code
_entity_poly.pdbx_strand_id
1 'polypeptide(L)' 'MLQGGFTSVLQAGSRDDFRNEVVRFTQQLGFDTVSAMAVHDYSVGRSEFVTVSNAPVGYEDAVNDLSSSRRDPVMQHCRR' A
#
# COMPACT_ATOMS: atom_id res chain seq x y z
N MET A 1 13.43 -6.76 -16.70
CA MET A 1 11.97 -6.91 -16.47
C MET A 1 11.40 -5.96 -15.41
N LEU A 2 12.21 -5.33 -14.54
CA LEU A 2 11.73 -4.31 -13.58
C LEU A 2 11.30 -2.98 -14.22
N GLN A 3 12.03 -2.49 -15.24
CA GLN A 3 11.77 -1.16 -15.82
C GLN A 3 10.39 -1.01 -16.47
N GLY A 4 9.89 -2.04 -17.15
CA GLY A 4 8.60 -1.97 -17.86
C GLY A 4 7.41 -1.85 -16.92
N GLY A 5 7.28 -2.77 -15.95
CA GLY A 5 6.21 -2.76 -14.96
C GLY A 5 6.25 -1.53 -14.05
N PHE A 6 7.44 -1.11 -13.64
CA PHE A 6 7.62 0.12 -12.85
C PHE A 6 7.13 1.37 -13.59
N THR A 7 7.38 1.46 -14.90
CA THR A 7 6.94 2.60 -15.72
C THR A 7 5.41 2.64 -15.85
N SER A 8 4.75 1.50 -15.99
CA SER A 8 3.28 1.41 -16.04
C SER A 8 2.62 1.91 -14.74
N VAL A 9 3.20 1.58 -13.57
CA VAL A 9 2.73 2.08 -12.27
C VAL A 9 2.80 3.62 -12.21
N LEU A 10 3.88 4.22 -12.74
CA LEU A 10 4.05 5.69 -12.77
C LEU A 10 3.10 6.40 -13.75
N GLN A 11 2.51 5.68 -14.70
CA GLN A 11 1.59 6.22 -15.71
C GLN A 11 0.11 6.10 -15.31
N ALA A 12 -0.20 5.51 -14.15
CA ALA A 12 -1.57 5.34 -13.70
C ALA A 12 -2.30 6.69 -13.55
N GLY A 13 -3.45 6.84 -14.23
CA GLY A 13 -4.25 8.06 -14.21
C GLY A 13 -5.26 8.12 -13.06
N SER A 14 -5.47 7.01 -12.35
CA SER A 14 -6.39 6.90 -11.22
C SER A 14 -5.83 6.02 -10.11
N ARG A 15 -6.41 6.13 -8.91
CA ARG A 15 -6.04 5.30 -7.77
C ARG A 15 -6.29 3.81 -8.03
N ASP A 16 -7.37 3.48 -8.73
CA ASP A 16 -7.72 2.08 -9.01
C ASP A 16 -6.78 1.47 -10.05
N ASP A 17 -6.38 2.24 -11.08
CA ASP A 17 -5.35 1.82 -12.03
C ASP A 17 -4.01 1.60 -11.33
N PHE A 18 -3.63 2.52 -10.44
CA PHE A 18 -2.42 2.39 -9.65
C PHE A 18 -2.43 1.13 -8.78
N ARG A 19 -3.55 0.86 -8.09
CA ARG A 19 -3.74 -0.38 -7.33
C ARG A 19 -3.55 -1.61 -8.23
N ASN A 20 -4.20 -1.64 -9.39
CA ASN A 20 -4.15 -2.80 -10.28
C ASN A 20 -2.72 -3.05 -10.79
N GLU A 21 -1.98 -2.00 -11.15
CA GLU A 21 -0.59 -2.14 -11.60
C GLU A 21 0.36 -2.59 -10.48
N VAL A 22 0.18 -2.08 -9.25
CA VAL A 22 0.94 -2.53 -8.08
C VAL A 22 0.69 -4.01 -7.78
N VAL A 23 -0.57 -4.45 -7.83
CA VAL A 23 -0.93 -5.86 -7.63
C VAL A 23 -0.34 -6.74 -8.73
N ARG A 24 -0.47 -6.34 -9.99
CA ARG A 24 0.09 -7.07 -11.14
C ARG A 24 1.61 -7.22 -11.03
N PHE A 25 2.30 -6.13 -10.70
CA PHE A 25 3.76 -6.14 -10.54
C PHE A 25 4.21 -7.04 -9.39
N THR A 26 3.54 -6.98 -8.24
CA THR A 26 3.90 -7.80 -7.07
C THR A 26 3.61 -9.29 -7.27
N GLN A 27 2.55 -9.63 -8.00
CA GLN A 27 2.29 -11.01 -8.42
C GLN A 27 3.40 -11.56 -9.33
N GLN A 28 3.96 -10.75 -10.22
CA GLN A 28 5.12 -11.15 -11.05
C GLN A 28 6.38 -11.43 -10.22
N LEU A 29 6.48 -10.85 -9.02
CA LEU A 29 7.56 -11.13 -8.06
C LEU A 29 7.28 -12.36 -7.19
N GLY A 30 6.09 -12.98 -7.31
CA GLY A 30 5.70 -14.18 -6.57
C GLY A 30 4.95 -13.91 -5.26
N PHE A 31 4.41 -12.70 -5.07
CA PHE A 31 3.57 -12.37 -3.90
C PHE A 31 2.08 -12.37 -4.27
N ASP A 32 1.27 -13.07 -3.49
CA ASP A 32 -0.18 -13.16 -3.72
C ASP A 32 -0.92 -11.90 -3.24
N THR A 33 -0.45 -11.29 -2.15
CA THR A 33 -1.06 -10.11 -1.53
C THR A 33 -0.04 -9.01 -1.31
N VAL A 34 -0.48 -7.76 -1.48
CA VAL A 34 0.29 -6.55 -1.24
C VAL A 34 -0.56 -5.52 -0.51
N SER A 35 0.08 -4.79 0.40
CA SER A 35 -0.41 -3.51 0.89
C SER A 35 0.69 -2.47 0.68
N ALA A 36 0.38 -1.42 -0.07
CA ALA A 36 1.25 -0.27 -0.28
C ALA A 36 0.60 0.96 0.35
N MET A 37 1.30 1.57 1.29
CA MET A 37 0.82 2.73 2.04
C MET A 37 1.79 3.90 1.87
N ALA A 38 1.23 5.07 1.55
CA ALA A 38 1.91 6.35 1.63
C ALA A 38 1.37 7.11 2.85
N VAL A 39 2.28 7.68 3.63
CA VAL A 39 1.96 8.51 4.80
C VAL A 39 2.43 9.93 4.52
N HIS A 40 1.53 10.89 4.62
CA HIS A 40 1.85 12.31 4.51
C HIS A 40 1.67 12.96 5.88
N ASP A 41 2.80 13.28 6.51
CA ASP A 41 2.83 13.96 7.80
C ASP A 41 2.75 15.48 7.59
N TYR A 42 1.63 16.09 8.00
CA TYR A 42 1.42 17.53 7.85
C TYR A 42 2.03 18.31 9.01
N SER A 43 1.78 17.86 10.24
CA SER A 43 2.25 18.51 11.48
C SER A 43 2.02 17.58 12.69
N VAL A 44 2.44 18.02 13.88
CA VAL A 44 2.30 17.23 15.12
C VAL A 44 0.85 16.78 15.31
N GLY A 45 0.65 15.46 15.25
CA GLY A 45 -0.65 14.82 15.48
C GLY A 45 -1.56 14.73 14.25
N ARG A 46 -1.14 15.19 13.07
CA ARG A 46 -1.92 15.08 11.83
C ARG A 46 -1.11 14.42 10.71
N SER A 47 -1.53 13.20 10.38
CA SER A 47 -1.00 12.42 9.27
C SER A 47 -2.15 11.93 8.40
N GLU A 48 -1.96 11.94 7.09
CA GLU A 48 -2.86 11.30 6.14
C GLU A 48 -2.24 9.99 5.66
N PHE A 49 -3.08 8.95 5.61
CA PHE A 49 -2.68 7.61 5.21
C PHE A 49 -3.44 7.25 3.93
N VAL A 50 -2.71 6.98 2.85
CA VAL A 50 -3.27 6.54 1.59
C VAL A 50 -2.76 5.13 1.30
N THR A 51 -3.69 4.18 1.21
CA THR A 51 -3.36 2.77 1.01
C THR A 51 -3.99 2.23 -0.26
N VAL A 52 -3.24 1.42 -0.99
CA VAL A 52 -3.74 0.50 -2.01
C VAL A 52 -3.32 -0.91 -1.67
N SER A 53 -4.26 -1.86 -1.75
CA SER A 53 -4.02 -3.25 -1.44
C SER A 53 -4.98 -4.16 -2.20
N ASN A 54 -4.65 -5.46 -2.23
CA ASN A 54 -5.56 -6.53 -2.62
C ASN A 54 -5.83 -7.47 -1.44
N ALA A 55 -6.03 -6.89 -0.24
CA ALA A 55 -6.36 -7.67 0.94
C ALA A 55 -7.57 -8.58 0.65
N PRO A 56 -7.59 -9.82 1.17
CA PRO A 56 -8.72 -10.70 0.99
C PRO A 56 -10.03 -10.07 1.47
N VAL A 57 -11.14 -10.44 0.82
CA VAL A 57 -12.48 -10.01 1.23
C VAL A 57 -12.70 -10.34 2.71
N GLY A 58 -13.18 -9.35 3.47
CA GLY A 58 -13.38 -9.45 4.92
C GLY A 58 -12.15 -9.11 5.77
N TYR A 59 -10.99 -8.87 5.16
CA TYR A 59 -9.79 -8.38 5.85
C TYR A 59 -9.60 -6.85 5.75
N GLU A 60 -10.48 -6.18 5.01
CA GLU A 60 -10.42 -4.74 4.73
C GLU A 60 -10.48 -3.89 6.00
N ASP A 61 -11.36 -4.23 6.94
CA ASP A 61 -11.47 -3.51 8.22
C ASP A 61 -10.20 -3.68 9.06
N ALA A 62 -9.64 -4.89 9.08
CA ALA A 62 -8.44 -5.20 9.85
C ALA A 62 -7.19 -4.48 9.32
N VAL A 63 -7.01 -4.46 7.99
CA VAL A 63 -5.84 -3.83 7.37
C VAL A 63 -5.89 -2.30 7.43
N ASN A 64 -7.08 -1.71 7.55
CA ASN A 64 -7.27 -0.26 7.67
C ASN A 64 -7.44 0.24 9.12
N ASP A 65 -7.43 -0.66 10.11
CA ASP A 65 -7.56 -0.29 11.52
C ASP A 65 -6.28 0.38 12.06
N LEU A 66 -6.38 1.69 12.32
CA LEU A 66 -5.31 2.50 12.88
C LEU A 66 -4.83 2.00 14.26
N SER A 67 -5.71 1.38 15.05
CA SER A 67 -5.33 0.86 16.38
C SER A 67 -4.39 -0.34 16.27
N SER A 68 -4.61 -1.19 15.26
CA SER A 68 -3.76 -2.32 14.92
C SER A 68 -2.47 -1.85 14.26
N SER A 69 -2.52 -0.89 13.33
CA SER A 69 -1.32 -0.31 12.69
C SER A 69 -0.33 0.31 13.69
N ARG A 70 -0.81 0.86 14.81
CA ARG A 70 0.06 1.38 15.89
C ARG A 70 0.84 0.30 16.63
N ARG A 71 0.38 -0.95 16.58
CA ARG A 71 1.02 -2.11 17.22
C ARG A 71 1.72 -3.02 16.20
N ASP A 72 1.47 -2.81 14.91
CA ASP A 72 2.07 -3.56 13.83
C ASP A 72 3.60 -3.32 13.78
N PRO A 73 4.42 -4.39 13.86
CA PRO A 73 5.88 -4.26 13.89
C PRO A 73 6.47 -3.71 12.59
N VAL A 74 5.89 -4.00 11.42
CA VAL A 74 6.31 -3.46 10.12
C VAL A 74 6.03 -1.96 10.09
N MET A 75 4.85 -1.53 10.51
CA MET A 75 4.52 -0.11 10.59
C MET A 75 5.39 0.64 11.59
N GLN A 76 5.66 0.05 12.75
CA GLN A 76 6.57 0.64 13.75
C GLN A 76 8.02 0.68 13.27
N HIS A 77 8.44 -0.26 12.41
CA HIS A 77 9.75 -0.25 11.78
C HIS A 77 9.84 0.87 10.74
N CYS A 78 8.86 0.99 9.84
CA CYS A 78 8.83 2.01 8.79
C CYS A 78 8.71 3.45 9.32
N ARG A 79 8.22 3.64 10.55
CA ARG A 79 8.17 4.97 11.20
C ARG A 79 9.55 5.45 11.69
N ARG A 80 10.54 4.57 11.83
CA ARG A 80 11.88 4.93 12.32
C ARG A 80 12.72 5.52 11.21
#